data_AF-A0A2E0HBJ9-F1
#
_entry.id   AF-A0A2E0HBJ9-F1
#
_cell.length_a   1.000
_cell.length_b   1.000
_cell.length_c   1.000
_cell.angle_alpha   90.00
_cell.angle_beta   90.00
_cell.angle_gamma   90.00
#
_symmetry.space_group_name_H-M   'P 1'
#
loop_
_entity.id
_entity.type
_entity.pdbx_description
1 polymer ?
#
loop_
_entity_poly.entity_id
_entity_poly.type
_entity_poly.pdbx_seq_one_letter_code
_entity_poly.pdbx_strand_id
1 'polypeptide(L)'
;MIVYRNRRLSPLVLILVCVAGISGCQLWQTTEELPPPDPTAPKVDWVNHVRAATLLQEWQIQGKIGVRTAADAGSAYLDWSQSFDSFYILLSGPLGQGSTIISGNPYGARLENSNGTHISASPQQLVYEHTGWVIPIEHLPYWVKGIPSPRGESTLEYNELGTLSGLRQDGWQLEFDRYGDLLGTLLPQRIKLQRDDLKVTLVIKEWSPLNNDETGDPTG
;
A
#
# COMPACT_ATOMS: atom_id res chain seq x y z
N MET A 1 -56.97 35.81 34.30
CA MET A 1 -56.24 34.53 34.30
C MET A 1 -54.82 34.83 34.75
N ILE A 2 -54.44 34.47 35.99
CA ILE A 2 -53.07 34.30 36.52
C ILE A 2 -53.27 33.86 37.98
N VAL A 3 -52.86 32.63 38.30
CA VAL A 3 -52.72 32.15 39.68
C VAL A 3 -51.23 31.94 39.91
N TYR A 4 -50.71 32.64 40.91
CA TYR A 4 -49.37 32.46 41.48
C TYR A 4 -49.32 31.09 42.19
N ARG A 5 -48.31 30.27 41.87
CA ARG A 5 -47.90 29.14 42.74
C ARG A 5 -46.42 29.26 43.08
N ASN A 6 -46.20 29.59 44.34
CA ASN A 6 -44.99 29.36 45.14
C ASN A 6 -44.33 28.00 44.85
N ARG A 7 -42.99 27.93 44.90
CA ARG A 7 -42.25 27.46 46.08
C ARG A 7 -40.73 27.58 45.88
N ARG A 8 -40.07 28.20 46.86
CA ARG A 8 -38.62 28.34 46.99
C ARG A 8 -37.95 27.05 47.47
N LEU A 9 -36.63 26.96 47.19
CA LEU A 9 -35.51 26.53 48.07
C LEU A 9 -34.53 25.56 47.39
N SER A 10 -33.50 26.16 46.78
CA SER A 10 -32.04 25.91 46.85
C SER A 10 -31.40 24.52 47.10
N PRO A 11 -30.14 24.37 46.65
CA PRO A 11 -29.51 23.12 46.26
C PRO A 11 -28.60 22.57 47.37
N LEU A 12 -28.60 21.25 47.60
CA LEU A 12 -27.45 20.53 48.14
C LEU A 12 -27.77 19.03 48.25
N VAL A 13 -26.79 18.21 47.86
CA VAL A 13 -26.66 16.78 48.15
C VAL A 13 -27.57 15.84 47.34
N LEU A 14 -27.06 15.39 46.19
CA LEU A 14 -26.82 13.96 45.95
C LEU A 14 -25.86 13.80 44.76
N ILE A 15 -24.58 14.07 45.01
CA ILE A 15 -23.48 13.50 44.20
C ILE A 15 -23.48 12.01 44.54
N LEU A 16 -24.11 11.18 43.70
CA LEU A 16 -24.00 9.73 43.78
C LEU A 16 -23.34 9.23 42.50
N VAL A 17 -22.01 9.25 42.58
CA VAL A 17 -21.04 8.33 41.99
C VAL A 17 -21.67 7.18 41.18
N CYS A 18 -21.58 7.27 39.86
CA CYS A 18 -21.56 6.13 38.93
C CYS A 18 -20.39 6.30 37.95
N VAL A 19 -19.19 6.48 38.50
CA VAL A 19 -17.92 6.26 37.79
C VAL A 19 -17.47 4.86 38.14
N ALA A 20 -17.74 3.88 37.28
CA ALA A 20 -16.95 2.65 37.14
C ALA A 20 -17.55 1.77 36.02
N GLY A 21 -16.76 1.49 34.98
CA GLY A 21 -16.96 0.29 34.16
C GLY A 21 -17.10 0.47 32.66
N ILE A 22 -16.25 1.26 31.99
CA ILE A 22 -15.96 1.05 30.56
C ILE A 22 -14.51 0.55 30.44
N SER A 23 -14.24 -0.62 30.98
CA SER A 23 -13.10 -1.44 30.56
C SER A 23 -13.54 -2.21 29.30
N GLY A 24 -13.68 -1.49 28.19
CA GLY A 24 -13.92 -2.06 26.88
C GLY A 24 -12.58 -2.38 26.22
N CYS A 25 -12.36 -3.66 25.95
CA CYS A 25 -11.12 -4.28 25.50
C CYS A 25 -10.34 -3.45 24.47
N GLN A 26 -9.15 -2.97 24.85
CA GLN A 26 -8.05 -2.87 23.90
C GLN A 26 -7.72 -4.30 23.49
N LEU A 27 -8.38 -4.78 22.43
CA LEU A 27 -7.99 -5.98 21.73
C LEU A 27 -6.59 -5.69 21.19
N TRP A 28 -5.60 -6.16 21.94
CA TRP A 28 -4.19 -6.08 21.60
C TRP A 28 -4.00 -6.74 20.24
N GLN A 29 -3.92 -5.91 19.20
CA GLN A 29 -3.24 -6.32 17.99
C GLN A 29 -1.76 -6.38 18.38
N THR A 30 -1.33 -7.54 18.83
CA THR A 30 0.08 -7.91 18.78
C THR A 30 0.46 -7.75 17.32
N THR A 31 1.14 -6.65 17.00
CA THR A 31 1.89 -6.59 15.76
C THR A 31 2.89 -7.71 15.92
N GLU A 32 2.71 -8.82 15.20
CA GLU A 32 3.78 -9.81 15.04
C GLU A 32 4.94 -9.07 14.38
N GLU A 33 5.77 -8.47 15.21
CA GLU A 33 7.07 -8.00 14.81
C GLU A 33 7.85 -9.26 14.49
N LEU A 34 8.07 -9.48 13.19
CA LEU A 34 8.85 -10.61 12.69
C LEU A 34 10.15 -10.70 13.51
N PRO A 35 10.53 -11.90 13.97
CA PRO A 35 11.75 -12.06 14.76
C PRO A 35 12.95 -11.49 13.97
N PRO A 36 13.90 -10.84 14.66
CA PRO A 36 15.09 -10.30 14.01
C PRO A 36 15.81 -11.44 13.25
N PRO A 37 16.38 -11.15 12.08
CA PRO A 37 17.02 -12.16 11.26
C PRO A 37 18.14 -12.87 12.04
N ASP A 38 18.21 -14.20 11.91
CA ASP A 38 19.27 -15.00 12.55
C ASP A 38 20.64 -14.60 11.95
N PRO A 39 21.57 -14.06 12.75
CA PRO A 39 22.87 -13.58 12.25
C PRO A 39 23.76 -14.73 11.71
N THR A 40 23.39 -15.99 11.95
CA THR A 40 24.08 -17.18 11.44
C THR A 40 23.44 -17.77 10.19
N ALA A 41 22.25 -17.28 9.79
CA ALA A 41 21.62 -17.71 8.55
C ALA A 41 22.48 -17.25 7.35
N PRO A 42 22.64 -18.10 6.32
CA PRO A 42 23.37 -17.71 5.13
C PRO A 42 22.65 -16.54 4.44
N LYS A 43 23.42 -15.51 4.07
CA LYS A 43 22.91 -14.38 3.30
C LYS A 43 22.37 -14.85 1.96
N VAL A 44 21.30 -14.21 1.52
CA VAL A 44 20.70 -14.42 0.22
C VAL A 44 21.71 -14.12 -0.88
N ASP A 45 21.82 -15.03 -1.85
CA ASP A 45 22.54 -14.75 -3.09
C ASP A 45 21.75 -13.73 -3.91
N TRP A 46 22.28 -12.52 -4.01
CA TRP A 46 21.63 -11.40 -4.70
C TRP A 46 21.28 -11.71 -6.16
N VAL A 47 22.14 -12.40 -6.89
CA VAL A 47 21.93 -12.69 -8.32
C VAL A 47 20.77 -13.67 -8.48
N ASN A 48 20.73 -14.72 -7.65
CA ASN A 48 19.63 -15.68 -7.67
C ASN A 48 18.33 -15.06 -7.17
N HIS A 49 18.39 -14.18 -6.17
CA HIS A 49 17.22 -13.44 -5.68
C HIS A 49 16.62 -12.53 -6.73
N VAL A 50 17.44 -11.72 -7.41
CA VAL A 50 16.98 -10.88 -8.54
C VAL A 50 16.39 -11.73 -9.65
N ARG A 51 17.00 -12.89 -9.97
CA ARG A 51 16.45 -13.83 -10.96
C ARG A 51 15.07 -14.34 -10.55
N ALA A 52 14.93 -14.85 -9.32
CA ALA A 52 13.66 -15.37 -8.81
C ALA A 52 12.57 -14.30 -8.80
N ALA A 53 12.88 -13.10 -8.28
CA ALA A 53 11.97 -11.97 -8.28
C ALA A 53 11.62 -11.51 -9.71
N THR A 54 12.54 -11.54 -10.67
CA THR A 54 12.26 -11.17 -12.07
C THR A 54 11.33 -12.18 -12.76
N LEU A 55 11.47 -13.48 -12.46
CA LEU A 55 10.61 -14.54 -13.00
C LEU A 55 9.18 -14.52 -12.45
N LEU A 56 8.95 -13.86 -11.30
CA LEU A 56 7.62 -13.59 -10.78
C LEU A 56 6.93 -12.49 -11.60
N GLN A 57 6.33 -12.89 -12.73
CA GLN A 57 5.70 -12.00 -13.71
C GLN A 57 4.19 -11.84 -13.53
N GLU A 58 3.55 -12.80 -12.87
CA GLU A 58 2.12 -12.80 -12.58
C GLU A 58 1.90 -12.92 -11.08
N TRP A 59 1.28 -11.91 -10.49
CA TRP A 59 1.07 -11.83 -9.05
C TRP A 59 -0.01 -10.80 -8.74
N GLN A 60 -0.55 -10.89 -7.53
CA GLN A 60 -1.44 -9.91 -6.96
C GLN A 60 -0.97 -9.53 -5.56
N ILE A 61 -1.11 -8.25 -5.23
CA ILE A 61 -0.91 -7.76 -3.87
C ILE A 61 -2.14 -7.03 -3.37
N GLN A 62 -2.42 -7.21 -2.08
CA GLN A 62 -3.45 -6.47 -1.38
C GLN A 62 -2.87 -5.78 -0.16
N GLY A 63 -3.29 -4.55 0.10
CA GLY A 63 -2.71 -3.76 1.17
C GLY A 63 -3.28 -2.37 1.32
N LYS A 64 -2.45 -1.48 1.86
CA LYS A 64 -2.77 -0.06 2.05
C LYS A 64 -1.68 0.79 1.43
N ILE A 65 -2.10 1.83 0.73
CA ILE A 65 -1.23 2.88 0.22
C ILE A 65 -1.55 4.19 0.94
N GLY A 66 -0.51 4.85 1.42
CA GLY A 66 -0.58 6.21 1.95
C GLY A 66 0.22 7.14 1.07
N VAL A 67 -0.34 8.29 0.73
CA VAL A 67 0.36 9.35 -0.02
C VAL A 67 0.33 10.64 0.78
N ARG A 68 1.47 11.32 0.84
CA ARG A 68 1.63 12.59 1.54
C ARG A 68 2.48 13.54 0.71
N THR A 69 2.02 14.77 0.58
CA THR A 69 2.74 15.90 -0.01
C THR A 69 2.86 17.04 1.01
N ALA A 70 3.40 18.19 0.61
CA ALA A 70 3.34 19.39 1.43
C ALA A 70 1.92 19.91 1.66
N ALA A 71 1.00 19.68 0.71
CA ALA A 71 -0.33 20.26 0.71
C ALA A 71 -1.44 19.30 1.19
N ASP A 72 -1.27 18.00 0.97
CA ASP A 72 -2.34 17.01 1.18
C ASP A 72 -1.80 15.65 1.65
N ALA A 73 -2.67 14.87 2.28
CA ALA A 73 -2.38 13.52 2.73
C ALA A 73 -3.64 12.65 2.63
N GLY A 74 -3.48 11.43 2.09
CA GLY A 74 -4.59 10.49 1.92
C GLY A 74 -4.13 9.04 1.99
N SER A 75 -5.09 8.13 2.11
CA SER A 75 -4.81 6.70 2.15
C SER A 75 -5.95 5.87 1.56
N ALA A 76 -5.61 4.91 0.72
CA ALA A 76 -6.56 3.96 0.16
C ALA A 76 -6.18 2.52 0.47
N TYR A 77 -7.17 1.64 0.42
CA TYR A 77 -6.91 0.22 0.18
C TYR A 77 -6.42 0.06 -1.25
N LEU A 78 -5.43 -0.80 -1.44
CA LEU A 78 -4.85 -1.12 -2.73
C LEU A 78 -5.04 -2.60 -2.99
N ASP A 79 -5.55 -2.90 -4.18
CA ASP A 79 -5.49 -4.21 -4.81
C ASP A 79 -4.80 -4.03 -6.16
N TRP A 80 -3.66 -4.70 -6.36
CA TRP A 80 -2.88 -4.59 -7.58
C TRP A 80 -2.57 -5.97 -8.13
N SER A 81 -3.12 -6.24 -9.30
CA SER A 81 -2.84 -7.40 -10.13
C SER A 81 -1.86 -7.02 -11.24
N GLN A 82 -0.78 -7.79 -11.38
CA GLN A 82 0.21 -7.66 -12.43
C GLN A 82 0.23 -8.95 -13.26
N SER A 83 0.21 -8.82 -14.58
CA SER A 83 0.49 -9.90 -15.53
C SER A 83 1.42 -9.37 -16.61
N PHE A 84 2.69 -9.77 -16.54
CA PHE A 84 3.76 -9.28 -17.42
C PHE A 84 3.83 -7.74 -17.43
N ASP A 85 3.60 -7.09 -18.58
CA ASP A 85 3.58 -5.63 -18.74
C ASP A 85 2.17 -5.03 -18.58
N SER A 86 1.17 -5.87 -18.28
CA SER A 86 -0.19 -5.44 -18.01
C SER A 86 -0.46 -5.36 -16.52
N PHE A 87 -1.26 -4.39 -16.11
CA PHE A 87 -1.61 -4.20 -14.71
C PHE A 87 -3.05 -3.73 -14.54
N TYR A 88 -3.58 -4.03 -13.37
CA TYR A 88 -4.87 -3.54 -12.88
C TYR A 88 -4.68 -3.15 -11.41
N ILE A 89 -4.96 -1.89 -11.08
CA ILE A 89 -4.86 -1.34 -9.74
C ILE A 89 -6.22 -0.79 -9.35
N LEU A 90 -6.79 -1.32 -8.28
CA LEU A 90 -7.96 -0.77 -7.62
C LEU A 90 -7.54 -0.06 -6.33
N LEU A 91 -7.82 1.23 -6.28
CA LEU A 91 -7.77 2.04 -5.07
C LEU A 91 -9.18 2.22 -4.55
N SER A 92 -9.44 1.85 -3.30
CA SER A 92 -10.77 1.97 -2.70
C SER A 92 -10.73 2.59 -1.31
N GLY A 93 -11.82 3.27 -0.96
CA GLY A 93 -11.87 4.12 0.22
C GLY A 93 -11.14 5.45 -0.02
N PRO A 94 -10.71 6.16 1.03
CA PRO A 94 -10.30 7.56 0.88
C PRO A 94 -8.96 7.87 0.18
N LEU A 95 -8.91 7.77 -1.16
CA LEU A 95 -7.99 8.59 -1.97
C LEU A 95 -8.57 8.88 -3.38
N GLY A 96 -9.43 9.86 -3.63
CA GLY A 96 -10.18 10.78 -2.76
C GLY A 96 -11.68 10.46 -2.78
N GLN A 97 -12.01 9.35 -2.09
CA GLN A 97 -13.34 8.95 -1.60
C GLN A 97 -14.37 8.53 -2.65
N GLY A 98 -13.89 7.76 -3.62
CA GLY A 98 -14.62 6.74 -4.37
C GLY A 98 -13.69 5.56 -4.62
N SER A 99 -14.00 4.69 -5.57
CA SER A 99 -12.98 3.81 -6.16
C SER A 99 -12.26 4.54 -7.30
N THR A 100 -10.97 4.29 -7.43
CA THR A 100 -10.21 4.62 -8.64
C THR A 100 -9.59 3.34 -9.17
N ILE A 101 -9.86 3.03 -10.43
CA ILE A 101 -9.25 1.92 -11.15
C ILE A 101 -8.22 2.50 -12.11
N ILE A 102 -7.01 1.97 -12.09
CA ILE A 102 -5.96 2.30 -13.05
C ILE A 102 -5.53 0.98 -13.69
N SER A 103 -5.71 0.85 -14.99
CA SER A 103 -5.28 -0.33 -15.74
C SER A 103 -4.45 0.09 -16.94
N GLY A 104 -3.57 -0.78 -17.40
CA GLY A 104 -2.74 -0.48 -18.55
C GLY A 104 -1.95 -1.67 -19.04
N ASN A 105 -1.37 -1.49 -20.21
CA ASN A 105 -0.50 -2.42 -20.90
C ASN A 105 0.48 -1.62 -21.79
N PRO A 106 1.36 -2.26 -22.58
CA PRO A 106 2.31 -1.55 -23.45
C PRO A 106 1.69 -0.60 -24.50
N TYR A 107 0.39 -0.71 -24.77
CA TYR A 107 -0.30 0.07 -25.81
C TYR A 107 -1.12 1.24 -25.25
N GLY A 108 -1.30 1.31 -23.93
CA GLY A 108 -2.03 2.40 -23.30
C GLY A 108 -2.52 2.09 -21.90
N ALA A 109 -3.19 3.07 -21.31
CA ALA A 109 -3.72 3.00 -19.97
C ALA A 109 -5.11 3.64 -19.89
N ARG A 110 -5.84 3.25 -18.86
CA ARG A 110 -7.18 3.72 -18.53
C ARG A 110 -7.27 4.00 -17.04
N LEU A 111 -7.84 5.16 -16.70
CA LEU A 111 -8.17 5.56 -15.34
C LEU A 111 -9.68 5.75 -15.24
N GLU A 112 -10.31 5.12 -14.24
CA GLU A 112 -11.75 5.21 -13.99
C GLU A 112 -12.00 5.62 -12.54
N ASN A 113 -12.78 6.68 -12.33
CA ASN A 113 -13.17 7.14 -11.01
C ASN A 113 -14.55 7.81 -11.04
N SER A 114 -14.95 8.48 -9.97
CA SER A 114 -16.22 9.20 -9.88
C SER A 114 -16.40 10.31 -10.94
N ASN A 115 -15.31 10.82 -11.52
CA ASN A 115 -15.34 11.89 -12.51
C ASN A 115 -15.43 11.35 -13.95
N GLY A 116 -15.29 10.04 -14.15
CA GLY A 116 -15.44 9.37 -15.43
C GLY A 116 -14.26 8.48 -15.79
N THR A 117 -14.15 8.20 -17.09
CA THR A 117 -13.11 7.35 -17.69
C THR A 117 -12.16 8.20 -18.52
N HIS A 118 -10.86 8.01 -18.32
CA HIS A 118 -9.79 8.70 -19.01
C HIS A 118 -8.83 7.68 -19.62
N ILE A 119 -8.35 7.94 -20.84
CA ILE A 119 -7.49 7.02 -21.60
C ILE A 119 -6.28 7.81 -22.10
N SER A 120 -5.11 7.21 -22.01
CA SER A 120 -3.87 7.74 -22.61
C SER A 120 -3.03 6.62 -23.19
N ALA A 121 -2.15 6.96 -24.13
CA ALA A 121 -1.09 6.06 -24.58
C ALA A 121 -0.02 5.81 -23.50
N SER A 122 0.01 6.61 -22.42
CA SER A 122 0.97 6.47 -21.32
C SER A 122 0.27 6.41 -19.95
N PRO A 123 0.49 5.33 -19.17
CA PRO A 123 0.07 5.27 -17.76
C PRO A 123 0.57 6.44 -16.93
N GLN A 124 1.83 6.82 -17.11
CA GLN A 124 2.49 7.92 -16.39
C GLN A 124 1.76 9.24 -16.65
N GLN A 125 1.34 9.48 -17.90
CA GLN A 125 0.61 10.69 -18.27
C GLN A 125 -0.75 10.76 -17.56
N LEU A 126 -1.52 9.66 -17.49
CA LEU A 126 -2.78 9.65 -16.74
C LEU A 126 -2.58 9.97 -15.27
N VAL A 127 -1.59 9.36 -14.63
CA VAL A 127 -1.31 9.64 -13.22
C VAL A 127 -0.94 11.10 -13.03
N TYR A 128 -0.09 11.66 -13.89
CA TYR A 128 0.28 13.07 -13.83
C TYR A 128 -0.90 14.02 -14.04
N GLU A 129 -1.75 13.79 -15.05
CA GLU A 129 -2.90 14.65 -15.34
C GLU A 129 -3.93 14.66 -14.20
N HIS A 130 -4.06 13.55 -13.49
CA HIS A 130 -5.04 13.39 -12.40
C HIS A 130 -4.52 13.73 -11.01
N THR A 131 -3.22 13.63 -10.76
CA THR A 131 -2.62 13.83 -9.43
C THR A 131 -1.59 14.96 -9.37
N GLY A 132 -1.08 15.39 -10.53
CA GLY A 132 0.06 16.28 -10.65
C GLY A 132 1.41 15.61 -10.40
N TRP A 133 1.45 14.30 -10.09
CA TRP A 133 2.67 13.60 -9.70
C TRP A 133 3.30 12.84 -10.86
N VAL A 134 4.62 12.89 -10.94
CA VAL A 134 5.40 12.13 -11.90
C VAL A 134 5.87 10.83 -11.23
N ILE A 135 5.05 9.79 -11.30
CA ILE A 135 5.37 8.46 -10.77
C ILE A 135 5.81 7.55 -11.91
N PRO A 136 7.00 6.90 -11.82
CA PRO A 136 7.50 6.06 -12.89
C PRO A 136 6.84 4.67 -12.82
N ILE A 137 5.67 4.54 -13.45
CA ILE A 137 4.85 3.32 -13.43
C ILE A 137 5.63 2.09 -13.88
N GLU A 138 6.56 2.24 -14.84
CA GLU A 138 7.40 1.14 -15.34
C GLU A 138 8.40 0.56 -14.32
N HIS A 139 8.77 1.32 -13.28
CA HIS A 139 9.67 0.81 -12.24
C HIS A 139 8.93 0.10 -11.11
N LEU A 140 7.65 0.44 -10.89
CA LEU A 140 6.89 -0.06 -9.76
C LEU A 140 6.86 -1.60 -9.67
N PRO A 141 6.69 -2.36 -10.78
CA PRO A 141 6.68 -3.82 -10.72
C PRO A 141 8.00 -4.42 -10.20
N TYR A 142 9.12 -3.73 -10.36
CA TYR A 142 10.42 -4.17 -9.85
C TYR A 142 10.60 -3.75 -8.39
N TRP A 143 10.30 -2.48 -8.10
CA TRP A 143 10.44 -1.93 -6.76
C TRP A 143 9.55 -2.63 -5.75
N VAL A 144 8.32 -2.99 -6.13
CA VAL A 144 7.40 -3.72 -5.25
C VAL A 144 7.94 -5.10 -4.85
N LYS A 145 8.79 -5.70 -5.69
CA LYS A 145 9.49 -6.97 -5.42
C LYS A 145 10.84 -6.78 -4.72
N GLY A 146 11.22 -5.55 -4.38
CA GLY A 146 12.48 -5.25 -3.68
C GLY A 146 13.73 -5.36 -4.57
N ILE A 147 13.59 -5.16 -5.88
CA ILE A 147 14.69 -5.19 -6.84
C ILE A 147 14.74 -3.90 -7.68
N PRO A 148 15.91 -3.48 -8.19
CA PRO A 148 15.99 -2.34 -9.09
C PRO A 148 15.31 -2.62 -10.42
N SER A 149 14.75 -1.59 -11.05
CA SER A 149 14.29 -1.68 -12.44
C SER A 149 15.50 -1.88 -13.37
N PRO A 150 15.37 -2.59 -14.51
CA PRO A 150 16.48 -2.79 -15.46
C PRO A 150 16.89 -1.51 -16.20
N ARG A 151 16.12 -0.42 -16.09
CA ARG A 151 16.43 0.89 -16.67
C ARG A 151 16.88 1.86 -15.59
N GLY A 152 17.77 2.78 -15.95
CA GLY A 152 18.27 3.81 -15.05
C GLY A 152 19.41 3.33 -14.16
N GLU A 153 20.23 4.26 -13.70
CA GLU A 153 21.28 3.97 -12.73
C GLU A 153 20.68 3.76 -11.34
N SER A 154 21.24 2.80 -10.61
CA SER A 154 20.79 2.49 -9.25
C SER A 154 21.94 2.42 -8.26
N THR A 155 21.69 2.91 -7.05
CA THR A 155 22.54 2.69 -5.88
C THR A 155 21.80 1.78 -4.91
N LEU A 156 22.44 0.68 -4.54
CA LEU A 156 21.85 -0.39 -3.73
C LEU A 156 22.44 -0.39 -2.31
N GLU A 157 21.57 -0.50 -1.31
CA GLU A 157 21.94 -0.70 0.08
C GLU A 157 21.29 -2.01 0.55
N TYR A 158 22.08 -2.88 1.17
CA TYR A 158 21.65 -4.23 1.57
C TYR A 158 21.46 -4.33 3.08
N ASN A 159 20.51 -5.16 3.50
CA ASN A 159 20.32 -5.54 4.90
C ASN A 159 21.14 -6.80 5.26
N GLU A 160 20.98 -7.27 6.50
CA GLU A 160 21.68 -8.45 7.03
C GLU A 160 21.30 -9.75 6.30
N LEU A 161 20.07 -9.83 5.76
CA LEU A 161 19.59 -10.96 4.96
C LEU A 161 20.20 -10.99 3.55
N GLY A 162 20.84 -9.92 3.09
CA GLY A 162 21.34 -9.80 1.71
C GLY A 162 20.28 -9.36 0.70
N THR A 163 19.08 -8.98 1.14
CA THR A 163 18.10 -8.26 0.31
C THR A 163 18.29 -6.74 0.46
N LEU A 164 17.59 -5.93 -0.34
CA LEU A 164 17.71 -4.48 -0.24
C LEU A 164 17.11 -3.96 1.09
N SER A 165 17.83 -3.07 1.76
CA SER A 165 17.25 -2.13 2.74
C SER A 165 16.93 -0.80 2.09
N GLY A 166 17.69 -0.41 1.06
CA GLY A 166 17.54 0.87 0.38
C GLY A 166 17.88 0.81 -1.11
N LEU A 167 17.20 1.64 -1.89
CA LEU A 167 17.45 1.83 -3.31
C LEU A 167 17.34 3.31 -3.65
N ARG A 168 18.30 3.83 -4.42
CA ARG A 168 18.18 5.11 -5.12
C ARG A 168 18.18 4.86 -6.61
N GLN A 169 17.14 5.27 -7.33
CA GLN A 169 17.00 5.08 -8.77
C GLN A 169 16.11 6.18 -9.37
N ASP A 170 16.55 6.82 -10.46
CA ASP A 170 15.81 7.85 -11.21
C ASP A 170 15.19 8.97 -10.33
N GLY A 171 15.97 9.42 -9.35
CA GLY A 171 15.60 10.49 -8.40
C GLY A 171 14.70 10.03 -7.25
N TRP A 172 14.32 8.76 -7.21
CA TRP A 172 13.56 8.16 -6.11
C TRP A 172 14.47 7.56 -5.06
N GLN A 173 14.07 7.70 -3.80
CA GLN A 173 14.66 7.02 -2.65
C GLN A 173 13.64 6.02 -2.12
N LEU A 174 14.05 4.77 -1.97
CA LEU A 174 13.22 3.69 -1.48
C LEU A 174 13.82 3.06 -0.24
N GLU A 175 12.97 2.73 0.71
CA GLU A 175 13.29 1.92 1.90
C GLU A 175 12.42 0.66 1.89
N PHE A 176 13.04 -0.49 2.15
CA PHE A 176 12.37 -1.79 2.16
C PHE A 176 12.48 -2.45 3.53
N ASP A 177 11.34 -2.84 4.09
CA ASP A 177 11.27 -3.47 5.40
C ASP A 177 10.31 -4.67 5.37
N ARG A 178 10.35 -5.47 6.45
CA ARG A 178 9.41 -6.58 6.70
C ARG A 178 9.42 -7.59 5.56
N TYR A 179 10.60 -8.07 5.21
CA TYR A 179 10.73 -9.16 4.25
C TYR A 179 10.11 -10.44 4.80
N GLY A 180 9.43 -11.18 3.94
CA GLY A 180 8.91 -12.52 4.23
C GLY A 180 9.07 -13.45 3.03
N ASP A 181 9.12 -14.76 3.28
CA ASP A 181 9.13 -15.76 2.21
C ASP A 181 7.72 -15.90 1.64
N LEU A 182 7.53 -15.39 0.44
CA LEU A 182 6.23 -15.20 -0.22
C LEU A 182 6.39 -15.65 -1.67
N LEU A 183 5.53 -16.59 -2.10
CA LEU A 183 5.61 -17.19 -3.43
C LEU A 183 6.98 -17.84 -3.73
N GLY A 184 7.65 -18.37 -2.70
CA GLY A 184 8.95 -19.04 -2.81
C GLY A 184 10.15 -18.11 -3.00
N THR A 185 10.00 -16.83 -2.67
CA THR A 185 11.08 -15.83 -2.68
C THR A 185 10.88 -14.79 -1.58
N LEU A 186 11.95 -14.16 -1.11
CA LEU A 186 11.85 -13.11 -0.09
C LEU A 186 11.34 -11.81 -0.71
N LEU A 187 10.16 -11.34 -0.31
CA LEU A 187 9.55 -10.10 -0.80
C LEU A 187 9.32 -9.11 0.34
N PRO A 188 9.47 -7.79 0.10
CA PRO A 188 9.19 -6.78 1.13
C PRO A 188 7.67 -6.67 1.35
N GLN A 189 7.26 -6.44 2.60
CA GLN A 189 5.87 -6.15 2.94
C GLN A 189 5.65 -4.67 3.29
N ARG A 190 6.71 -3.87 3.43
CA ARG A 190 6.61 -2.42 3.58
C ARG A 190 7.64 -1.73 2.71
N ILE A 191 7.16 -0.77 1.93
CA ILE A 191 7.99 0.02 1.02
C ILE A 191 7.67 1.49 1.24
N LYS A 192 8.69 2.29 1.51
CA LYS A 192 8.56 3.76 1.50
C LYS A 192 9.26 4.28 0.27
N LEU A 193 8.58 5.14 -0.48
CA LEU A 193 9.14 5.81 -1.65
C LEU A 193 9.08 7.31 -1.41
N GLN A 194 10.16 8.01 -1.73
CA GLN A 194 10.23 9.45 -1.61
C GLN A 194 10.89 10.07 -2.83
N ARG A 195 10.31 11.16 -3.30
CA ARG A 195 10.92 12.09 -4.24
C ARG A 195 10.43 13.49 -3.92
N ASP A 196 11.35 14.42 -3.73
CA ASP A 196 11.05 15.79 -3.31
C ASP A 196 10.14 15.81 -2.05
N ASP A 197 8.97 16.46 -2.12
CA ASP A 197 7.98 16.50 -1.03
C ASP A 197 6.97 15.34 -1.07
N LEU A 198 6.93 14.57 -2.16
CA LEU A 198 6.05 13.41 -2.33
C LEU A 198 6.60 12.21 -1.57
N LYS A 199 5.81 11.71 -0.63
CA LYS A 199 6.07 10.49 0.13
C LYS A 199 4.94 9.49 -0.07
N VAL A 200 5.31 8.29 -0.49
CA VAL A 200 4.39 7.16 -0.65
C VAL A 200 4.81 6.06 0.30
N THR A 201 3.86 5.47 1.00
CA THR A 201 4.09 4.27 1.82
C THR A 201 3.12 3.19 1.38
N LEU A 202 3.68 2.07 0.92
CA LEU A 202 2.95 0.86 0.60
C LEU A 202 3.16 -0.15 1.73
N VAL A 203 2.06 -0.61 2.31
CA VAL A 203 2.05 -1.72 3.26
C VAL A 203 1.28 -2.87 2.62
N ILE A 204 2.00 -3.91 2.24
CA ILE A 204 1.45 -5.13 1.64
C ILE A 204 1.03 -6.06 2.76
N LYS A 205 -0.21 -6.52 2.70
CA LYS A 205 -0.79 -7.48 3.64
C LYS A 205 -0.78 -8.88 3.09
N GLU A 206 -0.98 -9.01 1.79
CA GLU A 206 -1.05 -10.30 1.12
C GLU A 206 -0.35 -10.23 -0.23
N TRP A 207 0.37 -11.31 -0.54
CA TRP A 207 0.90 -11.63 -1.85
C TRP A 207 0.27 -12.95 -2.28
N SER A 208 -0.26 -12.99 -3.48
CA SER A 208 -0.85 -14.20 -4.06
C SER A 208 -0.41 -14.37 -5.51
N PRO A 209 -0.43 -15.60 -6.06
CA PRO A 209 -0.42 -15.80 -7.49
C PRO A 209 -1.63 -15.07 -8.11
N LEU A 210 -1.49 -14.63 -9.36
CA LEU A 210 -2.64 -14.08 -10.08
C LEU A 210 -3.62 -15.23 -10.39
N ASN A 211 -4.75 -15.30 -9.68
CA ASN A 211 -5.76 -16.31 -9.93
C ASN A 211 -6.66 -15.90 -11.10
N ASN A 212 -6.67 -16.70 -12.16
CA ASN A 212 -7.57 -16.54 -13.32
C ASN A 212 -8.84 -17.38 -13.14
N ASP A 213 -9.47 -17.35 -11.97
CA ASP A 213 -10.68 -18.15 -11.72
C ASP A 213 -11.96 -17.35 -12.08
N GLU A 214 -12.08 -16.99 -13.36
CA GLU A 214 -13.37 -16.74 -14.01
C GLU A 214 -13.59 -17.80 -15.10
N THR A 215 -13.84 -19.04 -14.66
CA THR A 215 -14.69 -19.97 -15.41
C THR A 215 -15.79 -20.43 -14.48
N GLY A 216 -16.79 -19.55 -14.30
CA GLY A 216 -18.12 -20.00 -13.99
C GLY A 216 -18.66 -20.81 -15.18
N ASP A 217 -18.54 -22.13 -15.11
CA ASP A 217 -19.43 -23.04 -15.82
C ASP A 217 -20.31 -23.75 -14.77
N PRO A 218 -21.57 -23.33 -14.58
CA PRO A 218 -22.52 -24.06 -13.79
C PRO A 218 -23.40 -24.93 -14.69
N THR A 219 -22.86 -25.81 -15.54
CA THR A 219 -23.65 -26.89 -16.16
C THR A 219 -22.79 -28.11 -16.50
N GLY A 220 -22.73 -29.06 -15.56
CA GLY A 220 -22.59 -30.50 -15.87
C GLY A 220 -23.95 -31.15 -15.99
#